data_AF-A0A9P1CXM9-F1
#
_entry.id   AF-A0A9P1CXM9-F1
#
_cell.length_a   1.000
_cell.length_b   1.000
_cell.length_c   1.000
_cell.angle_alpha   90.00
_cell.angle_beta   90.00
_cell.angle_gamma   90.00
#
_symmetry.space_group_name_H-M   'P 1'
#
loop_
_entity.id
_entity.type
_entity.pdbx_description
1 polymer ?
#
loop_
_entity_poly.entity_id
_entity_poly.type
_entity_poly.pdbx_seq_one_letter_code
_entity_poly.pdbx_strand_id
1 'polypeptide(L)'
;MAGGKPDLDAGGDSLRQWQVNSDAGTLQGWGVTSGASATPAQAATAESFEHSEVAAQTSASATYCPLNPAHQSEEPSGKDGDSDDSIDPQRLQALLRDNAAFFEVCNEAMKSASEQGTILQLSTVQSFSAALNYICNHCGIEPVEPEEADDLWDGPMDAGVFYQFAREYFGSLCRALTMDISLIEHCAAAAG
;
A
#
# COMPACT_ATOMS: atom_id res chain seq x y z
N MET A 1 -49.12 29.99 27.48
CA MET A 1 -48.68 30.97 26.46
C MET A 1 -47.25 31.35 26.81
N ALA A 2 -46.21 31.22 26.01
CA ALA A 2 -46.00 30.62 24.69
C ALA A 2 -44.57 30.04 24.71
N GLY A 3 -44.40 28.83 24.18
CA GLY A 3 -43.10 28.16 24.10
C GLY A 3 -42.31 28.62 22.88
N GLY A 4 -41.06 29.03 23.08
CA GLY A 4 -40.07 29.24 22.03
C GLY A 4 -39.20 28.00 21.90
N LYS A 5 -39.28 27.34 20.75
CA LYS A 5 -38.55 26.13 20.38
C LYS A 5 -37.27 26.57 19.64
N PRO A 6 -36.05 26.19 20.07
CA PRO A 6 -34.85 26.45 19.29
C PRO A 6 -34.77 25.49 18.11
N ASP A 7 -34.62 26.08 16.94
CA ASP A 7 -34.42 25.47 15.64
C ASP A 7 -33.03 24.82 15.60
N LEU A 8 -33.00 23.50 15.43
CA LEU A 8 -31.83 22.67 15.25
C LEU A 8 -31.86 22.18 13.80
N ASP A 9 -31.46 23.03 12.86
CA ASP A 9 -31.18 22.58 11.49
C ASP A 9 -30.18 23.50 10.79
N ALA A 10 -28.94 23.02 10.67
CA ALA A 10 -28.01 23.30 9.57
C ALA A 10 -26.72 22.50 9.80
N GLY A 11 -26.85 21.18 9.94
CA GLY A 11 -25.75 20.25 9.76
C GLY A 11 -25.44 20.17 8.27
N GLY A 12 -24.73 21.19 7.76
CA GLY A 12 -24.14 21.15 6.43
C GLY A 12 -23.02 20.12 6.44
N ASP A 13 -23.32 18.95 5.88
CA ASP A 13 -22.41 17.87 5.57
C ASP A 13 -21.22 18.43 4.78
N SER A 14 -20.16 18.80 5.50
CA SER A 14 -18.91 19.29 4.94
C SER A 14 -18.11 18.06 4.50
N LEU A 15 -18.62 17.41 3.45
CA LEU A 15 -17.89 16.51 2.58
C LEU A 15 -16.67 17.30 2.08
N ARG A 16 -15.56 17.06 2.76
CA ARG A 16 -14.22 17.54 2.43
C ARG A 16 -13.89 17.04 1.02
N GLN A 17 -14.28 17.81 0.01
CA GLN A 17 -13.71 17.70 -1.32
C GLN A 17 -12.22 17.93 -1.19
N TRP A 18 -11.44 16.88 -1.43
CA TRP A 18 -10.00 16.97 -1.62
C TRP A 18 -9.76 17.66 -2.97
N GLN A 19 -9.78 18.99 -2.97
CA GLN A 19 -9.29 19.76 -4.10
C GLN A 19 -7.77 19.75 -4.05
N VAL A 20 -7.17 18.93 -4.93
CA VAL A 20 -5.77 19.04 -5.30
C VAL A 20 -5.63 20.30 -6.15
N ASN A 21 -5.11 21.37 -5.56
CA ASN A 21 -4.64 22.53 -6.32
C ASN A 21 -3.27 22.20 -6.91
N SER A 22 -3.25 21.81 -8.18
CA SER A 22 -2.03 21.40 -8.91
C SER A 22 -1.05 22.54 -9.20
N ASP A 23 -1.43 23.80 -8.98
CA ASP A 23 -0.64 24.96 -9.44
C ASP A 23 0.36 25.48 -8.38
N ALA A 24 0.21 25.14 -7.10
CA ALA A 24 0.92 25.84 -6.03
C ALA A 24 2.10 25.09 -5.38
N GLY A 25 2.34 23.81 -5.72
CA GLY A 25 3.50 23.05 -5.23
C GLY A 25 3.74 23.08 -3.71
N THR A 26 2.72 23.39 -2.90
CA THR A 26 2.84 23.61 -1.46
C THR A 26 1.75 22.83 -0.74
N LEU A 27 2.16 21.73 -0.09
CA LEU A 27 1.33 20.94 0.82
C LEU A 27 1.02 21.75 2.08
N GLN A 28 0.02 22.63 2.00
CA GLN A 28 -0.54 23.32 3.16
C GLN A 28 -1.63 22.44 3.77
N GLY A 29 -1.30 21.69 4.82
CA GLY A 29 -2.24 20.72 5.38
C GLY A 29 -1.87 20.08 6.71
N TRP A 30 -1.02 20.70 7.51
CA TRP A 30 -0.81 20.28 8.91
C TRP A 30 -0.94 21.52 9.78
N GLY A 31 -1.87 21.46 10.72
CA GLY A 31 -2.46 22.62 11.39
C GLY A 31 -1.43 23.58 12.00
N VAL A 32 -1.58 24.86 11.64
CA VAL A 32 -1.14 25.97 12.48
C VAL A 32 -2.36 26.84 12.69
N THR A 33 -2.90 26.81 13.91
CA THR A 33 -3.99 27.70 14.31
C THR A 33 -3.48 29.14 14.20
N SER A 34 -4.09 29.91 13.31
CA SER A 34 -3.78 31.32 13.12
C SER A 34 -4.10 32.12 14.38
N GLY A 35 -3.09 32.82 14.88
CA GLY A 35 -3.24 33.81 15.93
C GLY A 35 -2.15 34.86 15.81
N ALA A 36 -2.19 35.70 14.78
CA ALA A 36 -1.76 37.10 14.81
C ALA A 36 -1.88 37.75 13.42
N SER A 37 -2.67 38.82 13.37
CA SER A 37 -2.67 39.83 12.32
C SER A 37 -1.29 40.46 12.13
N ALA A 38 -0.91 40.73 10.88
CA ALA A 38 -0.81 42.09 10.33
C ALA A 38 0.31 42.27 9.29
N THR A 39 -0.10 42.91 8.18
CA THR A 39 0.63 43.82 7.28
C THR A 39 1.39 43.25 6.08
N PRO A 40 1.12 43.78 4.84
CA PRO A 40 1.79 43.38 3.61
C PRO A 40 2.98 44.32 3.28
N ALA A 41 4.06 43.77 2.73
CA ALA A 41 5.06 44.55 2.00
C ALA A 41 5.85 43.66 1.02
N GLN A 42 5.66 43.97 -0.27
CA GLN A 42 6.56 43.85 -1.42
C GLN A 42 7.92 43.15 -1.23
N ALA A 43 8.27 42.26 -2.16
CA ALA A 43 9.28 42.54 -3.19
C ALA A 43 9.51 41.32 -4.09
N ALA A 44 9.67 41.61 -5.38
CA ALA A 44 10.02 40.67 -6.42
C ALA A 44 11.47 40.16 -6.27
N THR A 45 11.69 38.90 -6.64
CA THR A 45 12.87 38.50 -7.41
C THR A 45 12.56 37.22 -8.17
N ALA A 46 12.57 37.34 -9.49
CA ALA A 46 12.66 36.22 -10.40
C ALA A 46 14.08 35.64 -10.30
N GLU A 47 14.19 34.35 -10.01
CA GLU A 47 15.42 33.61 -10.26
C GLU A 47 15.09 32.46 -11.20
N SER A 48 15.47 32.67 -12.46
CA SER A 48 15.73 31.62 -13.44
C SER A 48 16.66 30.59 -12.83
N PHE A 49 16.23 29.32 -12.80
CA PHE A 49 17.17 28.21 -12.72
C PHE A 49 17.20 27.49 -14.06
N GLU A 50 18.38 27.53 -14.65
CA GLU A 50 18.71 27.04 -15.97
C GLU A 50 18.56 25.51 -16.06
N HIS A 51 18.11 25.07 -17.23
CA HIS A 51 18.25 23.70 -17.72
C HIS A 51 19.70 23.23 -17.58
N SER A 52 19.90 22.14 -16.84
CA SER A 52 21.11 21.33 -16.96
C SER A 52 20.76 20.07 -17.75
N GLU A 53 20.89 20.20 -19.07
CA GLU A 53 20.90 19.11 -20.03
C GLU A 53 22.22 18.35 -19.85
N VAL A 54 22.16 17.12 -19.35
CA VAL A 54 23.31 16.20 -19.38
C VAL A 54 23.01 15.14 -20.43
N ALA A 55 23.54 15.40 -21.62
CA ALA A 55 23.56 14.47 -22.73
C ALA A 55 24.51 13.30 -22.46
N ALA A 56 24.10 12.15 -23.01
CA ALA A 56 24.92 11.04 -23.49
C ALA A 56 25.73 10.21 -22.46
N GLN A 57 25.35 8.93 -22.35
CA GLN A 57 26.15 7.89 -23.01
C GLN A 57 25.41 6.54 -23.09
N THR A 58 25.06 6.20 -24.32
CA THR A 58 24.85 4.86 -24.83
C THR A 58 26.10 4.01 -24.57
N SER A 59 25.93 2.83 -23.96
CA SER A 59 26.84 1.70 -24.15
C SER A 59 26.06 0.41 -23.93
N ALA A 60 25.66 -0.17 -25.06
CA ALA A 60 25.23 -1.55 -25.14
C ALA A 60 26.36 -2.49 -24.70
N SER A 61 26.02 -3.50 -23.91
CA SER A 61 26.75 -4.76 -23.89
C SER A 61 25.73 -5.88 -23.75
N ALA A 62 25.36 -6.41 -24.92
CA ALA A 62 24.72 -7.70 -25.03
C ALA A 62 25.77 -8.77 -24.74
N THR A 63 25.78 -9.30 -23.52
CA THR A 63 26.52 -10.53 -23.21
C THR A 63 25.53 -11.68 -23.23
N TYR A 64 25.51 -12.34 -24.38
CA TYR A 64 24.86 -13.60 -24.65
C TYR A 64 25.69 -14.72 -23.98
N CYS A 65 25.15 -15.38 -22.95
CA CYS A 65 25.71 -16.64 -22.46
C CYS A 65 24.80 -17.79 -22.92
N PRO A 66 25.25 -18.64 -23.87
CA PRO A 66 24.51 -19.80 -24.31
C PRO A 66 24.50 -20.93 -23.26
N LEU A 67 23.45 -21.73 -23.38
CA LEU A 67 22.99 -22.84 -22.56
C LEU A 67 24.09 -23.81 -22.09
N ASN A 68 23.97 -24.22 -20.82
CA ASN A 68 24.61 -25.42 -20.29
C ASN A 68 23.52 -26.44 -19.89
N PRO A 69 23.21 -27.48 -20.70
CA PRO A 69 22.29 -28.54 -20.33
C PRO A 69 23.09 -29.79 -19.95
N ALA A 70 23.49 -29.93 -18.68
CA ALA A 70 23.95 -31.20 -18.15
C ALA A 70 23.85 -31.22 -16.62
N HIS A 71 23.24 -32.29 -16.10
CA HIS A 71 23.21 -32.73 -14.69
C HIS A 71 22.36 -31.87 -13.73
N GLN A 72 21.59 -32.41 -12.79
CA GLN A 72 21.25 -33.76 -12.32
C GLN A 72 19.94 -33.51 -11.53
N SER A 73 18.81 -34.15 -11.85
CA SER A 73 18.27 -35.26 -11.05
C SER A 73 18.75 -35.29 -9.60
N GLU A 74 18.18 -34.45 -8.75
CA GLU A 74 18.10 -34.69 -7.32
C GLU A 74 16.68 -34.36 -6.87
N GLU A 75 15.91 -35.42 -6.59
CA GLU A 75 14.59 -35.34 -5.98
C GLU A 75 14.74 -34.79 -4.56
N PRO A 76 14.10 -33.67 -4.19
CA PRO A 76 13.97 -33.31 -2.79
C PRO A 76 12.93 -34.25 -2.16
N SER A 77 13.48 -35.33 -1.60
CA SER A 77 13.07 -35.99 -0.36
C SER A 77 11.83 -35.37 0.28
N GLY A 78 10.76 -36.17 0.31
CA GLY A 78 9.53 -35.89 1.05
C GLY A 78 9.85 -35.33 2.44
N LYS A 79 9.51 -34.05 2.60
CA LYS A 79 9.41 -33.42 3.90
C LYS A 79 7.92 -33.29 4.12
N ASP A 80 7.35 -34.31 4.74
CA ASP A 80 6.06 -34.27 5.43
C ASP A 80 6.18 -33.25 6.57
N GLY A 81 6.26 -31.97 6.18
CA GLY A 81 6.10 -30.84 7.05
C GLY A 81 4.61 -30.64 7.17
N ASP A 82 4.08 -31.04 8.32
CA ASP A 82 2.89 -30.51 8.97
C ASP A 82 3.01 -28.96 8.98
N SER A 83 2.90 -28.35 7.80
CA SER A 83 2.83 -26.92 7.62
C SER A 83 1.40 -26.61 7.97
N ASP A 84 1.21 -26.36 9.24
CA ASP A 84 0.00 -25.80 9.83
C ASP A 84 -0.40 -24.60 8.94
N ASP A 85 -1.22 -24.84 7.92
CA ASP A 85 -1.85 -23.87 7.00
C ASP A 85 -2.82 -22.95 7.76
N SER A 86 -2.77 -22.95 9.09
CA SER A 86 -3.43 -21.98 9.92
C SER A 86 -2.78 -20.64 9.68
N ILE A 87 -3.48 -19.82 8.93
CA ILE A 87 -3.26 -18.39 8.78
C ILE A 87 -2.80 -17.82 10.14
N ASP A 88 -1.63 -17.18 10.19
CA ASP A 88 -1.12 -16.53 11.41
C ASP A 88 -1.50 -15.03 11.42
N PRO A 89 -2.68 -14.67 11.95
CA PRO A 89 -3.10 -13.27 12.01
C PRO A 89 -2.22 -12.44 12.95
N GLN A 90 -1.47 -13.06 13.87
CA GLN A 90 -0.57 -12.32 14.76
C GLN A 90 0.63 -11.79 13.99
N ARG A 91 1.15 -12.54 13.03
CA ARG A 91 2.23 -12.09 12.15
C ARG A 91 1.80 -10.92 11.28
N LEU A 92 0.61 -11.00 10.68
CA LEU A 92 0.03 -9.87 9.93
C LEU A 92 -0.16 -8.64 10.84
N GLN A 93 -0.70 -8.84 12.04
CA GLN A 93 -0.91 -7.76 13.00
C GLN A 93 0.40 -7.10 13.44
N ALA A 94 1.45 -7.89 13.72
CA ALA A 94 2.77 -7.39 14.09
C ALA A 94 3.36 -6.54 12.97
N LEU A 95 3.26 -7.01 11.73
CA LEU A 95 3.72 -6.28 10.55
C LEU A 95 2.97 -4.95 10.38
N LEU A 96 1.63 -4.95 10.50
CA LEU A 96 0.82 -3.74 10.38
C LEU A 96 1.03 -2.72 11.51
N ARG A 97 1.52 -3.15 12.68
CA ARG A 97 1.89 -2.22 13.77
C ARG A 97 3.20 -1.48 13.48
N ASP A 98 4.11 -2.11 12.75
CA ASP A 98 5.36 -1.49 12.32
C ASP A 98 5.21 -0.87 10.92
N ASN A 99 4.84 0.40 10.89
CA ASN A 99 4.62 1.13 9.63
C ASN A 99 5.86 1.13 8.72
N ALA A 100 7.07 1.12 9.30
CA ALA A 100 8.32 1.14 8.53
C ALA A 100 8.58 -0.22 7.90
N ALA A 101 8.49 -1.30 8.70
CA ALA A 101 8.64 -2.66 8.19
C ALA A 101 7.59 -2.98 7.12
N PHE A 102 6.32 -2.61 7.33
CA PHE A 102 5.27 -2.82 6.32
C PHE A 102 5.55 -2.05 5.03
N PHE A 103 6.06 -0.82 5.12
CA PHE A 103 6.44 -0.02 3.94
C PHE A 103 7.61 -0.64 3.17
N GLU A 104 8.61 -1.19 3.88
CA GLU A 104 9.72 -1.91 3.24
C GLU A 104 9.23 -3.15 2.49
N VAL A 105 8.39 -3.97 3.13
CA VAL A 105 7.79 -5.16 2.49
C VAL A 105 6.95 -4.76 1.26
N CYS A 106 6.18 -3.66 1.32
CA CYS A 106 5.44 -3.17 0.16
C CYS A 106 6.37 -2.77 -1.00
N ASN A 107 7.49 -2.10 -0.70
CA ASN A 107 8.47 -1.75 -1.73
C ASN A 107 9.15 -2.98 -2.32
N GLU A 108 9.50 -3.97 -1.50
CA GLU A 108 10.06 -5.24 -1.99
C GLU A 108 9.07 -6.00 -2.87
N ALA A 109 7.81 -6.05 -2.45
CA ALA A 109 6.72 -6.64 -3.23
C ALA A 109 6.61 -5.98 -4.61
N MET A 110 6.57 -4.64 -4.66
CA MET A 110 6.51 -3.92 -5.93
C MET A 110 7.78 -4.06 -6.77
N LYS A 111 8.97 -4.12 -6.16
CA LYS A 111 10.22 -4.40 -6.88
C LYS A 111 10.20 -5.79 -7.50
N SER A 112 9.66 -6.77 -6.78
CA SER A 112 9.56 -8.15 -7.26
C SER A 112 8.54 -8.30 -8.39
N ALA A 113 7.47 -7.51 -8.36
CA ALA A 113 6.39 -7.57 -9.33
C ALA A 113 6.58 -6.63 -10.54
N SER A 114 7.42 -5.60 -10.40
CA SER A 114 7.74 -4.69 -11.50
C SER A 114 8.75 -5.34 -12.44
N GLU A 115 8.29 -5.67 -13.65
CA GLU A 115 9.14 -6.22 -14.72
C GLU A 115 10.27 -5.27 -15.13
N GLN A 116 10.12 -3.97 -14.85
CA GLN A 116 11.01 -2.92 -15.35
C GLN A 116 12.13 -2.52 -14.37
N GLY A 117 12.14 -3.08 -13.15
CA GLY A 117 13.24 -3.00 -12.17
C GLY A 117 13.68 -1.61 -11.67
N THR A 118 13.23 -0.53 -12.31
CA THR A 118 13.64 0.86 -12.06
C THR A 118 12.47 1.77 -11.68
N ILE A 119 11.25 1.42 -12.06
CA ILE A 119 10.05 2.18 -11.73
C ILE A 119 9.17 1.34 -10.80
N LEU A 120 8.96 1.84 -9.58
CA LEU A 120 8.02 1.28 -8.60
C LEU A 120 6.60 1.71 -8.97
N GLN A 121 6.12 1.20 -10.10
CA GLN A 121 4.78 1.41 -10.57
C GLN A 121 4.20 0.06 -11.01
N LEU A 122 3.02 -0.25 -10.50
CA LEU A 122 2.22 -1.38 -10.94
C LEU A 122 1.34 -0.84 -12.06
N SER A 123 1.44 -1.43 -13.25
CA SER A 123 0.69 -1.00 -14.44
C SER A 123 -0.32 -2.04 -14.92
N THR A 124 -0.24 -3.25 -14.37
CA THR A 124 -1.10 -4.39 -14.75
C THR A 124 -1.65 -5.10 -13.51
N VAL A 125 -2.83 -5.71 -13.66
CA VAL A 125 -3.46 -6.55 -12.63
C VAL A 125 -2.51 -7.68 -12.19
N GLN A 126 -1.75 -8.27 -13.12
CA GLN A 126 -0.76 -9.32 -12.79
C GLN A 126 0.36 -8.81 -11.88
N SER A 127 0.89 -7.62 -12.13
CA SER A 127 1.91 -7.03 -11.24
C SER A 127 1.33 -6.71 -9.86
N PHE A 128 0.07 -6.30 -9.80
CA PHE A 128 -0.62 -6.03 -8.56
C PHE A 128 -0.93 -7.28 -7.74
N SER A 129 -1.48 -8.32 -8.36
CA SER A 129 -1.71 -9.60 -7.68
C SER A 129 -0.40 -10.23 -7.22
N ALA A 130 0.67 -10.16 -8.02
CA ALA A 130 2.00 -10.62 -7.62
C ALA A 130 2.53 -9.85 -6.40
N ALA A 131 2.33 -8.53 -6.34
CA ALA A 131 2.73 -7.72 -5.19
C ALA A 131 1.91 -8.04 -3.93
N LEU A 132 0.59 -8.22 -4.05
CA LEU A 132 -0.24 -8.66 -2.92
C LEU A 132 0.17 -10.04 -2.42
N ASN A 133 0.37 -10.98 -3.35
CA ASN A 133 0.77 -12.35 -3.05
C ASN A 133 2.15 -12.42 -2.39
N TYR A 134 3.05 -11.49 -2.71
CA TYR A 134 4.31 -11.36 -1.98
C TYR A 134 4.06 -11.09 -0.48
N ILE A 135 3.15 -10.17 -0.15
CA ILE A 135 2.79 -9.85 1.23
C ILE A 135 2.05 -11.02 1.89
N CYS A 136 1.09 -11.65 1.19
CA CYS A 136 0.38 -12.82 1.69
C CYS A 136 1.35 -13.95 2.06
N ASN A 137 2.28 -14.29 1.17
CA ASN A 137 3.33 -15.29 1.42
C ASN A 137 4.25 -14.89 2.59
N HIS A 138 4.54 -13.59 2.73
CA HIS A 138 5.33 -13.10 3.86
C HIS A 138 4.60 -13.27 5.21
N CYS A 139 3.27 -13.20 5.20
CA CYS A 139 2.44 -13.34 6.40
C CYS A 139 1.87 -14.75 6.61
N GLY A 140 2.02 -15.66 5.65
CA GLY A 140 1.38 -16.99 5.70
C GLY A 140 -0.14 -16.91 5.53
N ILE A 141 -0.60 -16.04 4.64
CA ILE A 141 -2.02 -15.86 4.29
C ILE A 141 -2.25 -16.47 2.91
N GLU A 142 -3.47 -16.93 2.67
CA GLU A 142 -3.93 -17.36 1.35
C GLU A 142 -3.62 -16.28 0.28
N PRO A 143 -3.01 -16.67 -0.85
CA PRO A 143 -2.75 -15.75 -1.95
C PRO A 143 -4.07 -15.31 -2.59
N VAL A 144 -4.10 -14.06 -3.04
CA VAL A 144 -5.19 -13.47 -3.81
C VAL A 144 -5.17 -14.04 -5.23
N GLU A 145 -6.30 -14.60 -5.64
CA GLU A 145 -6.50 -15.13 -6.98
C GLU A 145 -6.55 -14.00 -8.02
N PRO A 146 -6.17 -14.26 -9.29
CA PRO A 146 -6.17 -13.22 -10.31
C PRO A 146 -7.56 -12.63 -10.58
N GLU A 147 -8.64 -13.39 -10.37
CA GLU A 147 -10.03 -12.93 -10.52
C GLU A 147 -10.39 -11.94 -9.42
N GLU A 148 -10.06 -12.24 -8.16
CA GLU A 148 -10.25 -11.31 -7.03
C GLU A 148 -9.39 -10.05 -7.18
N ALA A 149 -8.15 -10.20 -7.68
CA ALA A 149 -7.29 -9.05 -7.92
C ALA A 149 -7.82 -8.13 -9.03
N ASP A 150 -8.55 -8.65 -10.03
CA ASP A 150 -9.18 -7.86 -11.08
C ASP A 150 -10.29 -6.97 -10.51
N ASP A 151 -11.10 -7.51 -9.60
CA ASP A 151 -12.16 -6.76 -8.89
C ASP A 151 -11.60 -5.66 -7.97
N LEU A 152 -10.39 -5.86 -7.44
CA LEU A 152 -9.72 -4.90 -6.56
C LEU A 152 -8.89 -3.84 -7.31
N TRP A 153 -8.64 -4.04 -8.60
CA TRP A 153 -7.75 -3.19 -9.38
C TRP A 153 -8.48 -2.02 -10.04
N ASP A 154 -8.20 -0.80 -9.56
CA ASP A 154 -8.80 0.44 -10.10
C ASP A 154 -7.95 1.13 -11.18
N GLY A 155 -6.74 0.65 -11.46
CA GLY A 155 -5.83 1.23 -12.46
C GLY A 155 -4.37 1.32 -12.00
N PRO A 156 -3.47 1.87 -12.85
CA PRO A 156 -2.04 1.97 -12.54
C PRO A 156 -1.79 2.73 -11.25
N MET A 157 -0.93 2.18 -10.38
CA MET A 157 -0.64 2.72 -9.06
C MET A 157 0.86 2.81 -8.78
N ASP A 158 1.28 3.90 -8.17
CA ASP A 158 2.64 4.08 -7.63
C ASP A 158 2.76 3.48 -6.21
N ALA A 159 3.97 3.52 -5.66
CA ALA A 159 4.26 2.93 -4.37
C ALA A 159 3.49 3.54 -3.20
N GLY A 160 3.18 4.83 -3.23
CA GLY A 160 2.39 5.48 -2.19
C GLY A 160 0.93 5.00 -2.22
N VAL A 161 0.34 4.91 -3.41
CA VAL A 161 -1.03 4.42 -3.60
C VAL A 161 -1.13 2.94 -3.22
N PHE A 162 -0.20 2.11 -3.69
CA PHE A 162 -0.16 0.69 -3.33
C PHE A 162 -0.01 0.47 -1.82
N TYR A 163 0.89 1.20 -1.16
CA TYR A 163 1.06 1.11 0.30
C TYR A 163 -0.22 1.44 1.05
N GLN A 164 -0.90 2.53 0.67
CA GLN A 164 -2.16 2.94 1.30
C GLN A 164 -3.25 1.89 1.08
N PHE A 165 -3.41 1.40 -0.15
CA PHE A 165 -4.33 0.33 -0.48
C PHE A 165 -4.04 -0.94 0.33
N ALA A 166 -2.80 -1.43 0.29
CA ALA A 166 -2.40 -2.66 0.98
C ALA A 166 -2.65 -2.54 2.48
N ARG A 167 -2.35 -1.38 3.07
CA ARG A 167 -2.62 -1.12 4.49
C ARG A 167 -4.10 -1.22 4.85
N GLU A 168 -4.98 -0.70 4.00
CA GLU A 168 -6.43 -0.76 4.21
C GLU A 168 -6.98 -2.17 3.99
N TYR A 169 -6.53 -2.85 2.94
CA TYR A 169 -6.88 -4.24 2.63
C TYR A 169 -6.47 -5.18 3.76
N PHE A 170 -5.17 -5.25 4.07
CA PHE A 170 -4.65 -6.12 5.12
C PHE A 170 -5.12 -5.70 6.53
N GLY A 171 -5.35 -4.39 6.75
CA GLY A 171 -5.93 -3.89 7.98
C GLY A 171 -7.37 -4.37 8.19
N SER A 172 -8.16 -4.43 7.12
CA SER A 172 -9.52 -4.97 7.15
C SER A 172 -9.51 -6.48 7.33
N LEU A 173 -8.63 -7.19 6.63
CA LEU A 173 -8.44 -8.64 6.76
C LEU A 173 -8.03 -9.03 8.18
N CYS A 174 -7.05 -8.34 8.76
CA CYS A 174 -6.59 -8.58 10.14
C CYS A 174 -7.73 -8.42 11.17
N ARG A 175 -8.60 -7.42 10.98
CA ARG A 175 -9.78 -7.23 11.85
C ARG A 175 -10.79 -8.37 11.69
N ALA A 176 -11.06 -8.80 10.46
CA ALA A 176 -11.98 -9.91 10.19
C ALA A 176 -11.49 -11.21 10.86
N LEU A 177 -10.20 -11.55 10.68
CA LEU A 177 -9.59 -12.74 11.28
C LEU A 177 -9.59 -12.69 12.81
N THR A 178 -9.37 -11.51 13.41
CA THR A 178 -9.38 -11.36 14.88
C THR A 178 -10.78 -11.58 15.48
N MET A 179 -11.83 -11.16 14.77
CA MET A 179 -13.22 -11.36 15.22
C MET A 179 -13.65 -12.83 15.15
N ASP A 180 -13.23 -13.54 14.11
CA ASP A 180 -13.59 -14.96 13.91
C ASP A 180 -13.04 -15.85 15.03
N ILE A 181 -11.77 -15.63 15.43
CA ILE A 181 -11.14 -16.35 16.55
C ILE A 181 -11.92 -16.14 17.87
N SER A 182 -12.37 -14.91 18.12
CA SER A 182 -13.13 -14.57 19.33
C SER A 182 -14.51 -15.22 19.40
N LEU A 183 -15.11 -15.55 18.26
CA LEU A 183 -16.39 -16.25 18.16
C LEU A 183 -16.22 -17.75 18.39
N ILE A 184 -15.14 -18.33 17.89
CA ILE A 184 -14.82 -19.75 18.06
C ILE A 184 -14.52 -20.05 19.54
N GLU A 185 -13.70 -19.23 20.21
CA GLU A 185 -13.38 -19.42 21.63
C GLU A 185 -14.61 -19.29 22.55
N HIS A 186 -15.51 -18.34 22.27
CA HIS A 186 -16.75 -18.22 23.04
C HIS A 186 -17.71 -19.40 22.84
N CYS A 187 -17.79 -19.97 21.63
CA CYS A 187 -18.60 -21.16 21.40
C CYS A 187 -18.01 -22.40 22.09
N ALA A 188 -16.69 -22.56 22.08
CA ALA A 188 -16.02 -23.66 22.75
C ALA A 188 -16.17 -23.62 24.28
N ALA A 189 -16.08 -22.42 24.88
CA ALA A 189 -16.24 -22.23 26.32
C ALA A 189 -17.68 -22.46 26.83
N ALA A 190 -18.69 -22.32 25.97
CA ALA A 190 -20.09 -22.54 26.33
C ALA A 190 -20.53 -24.02 26.27
N ALA A 191 -19.70 -24.90 25.69
CA ALA A 191 -20.02 -26.31 25.49
C ALA A 191 -19.39 -27.27 26.52
N GLY A 192 -18.60 -26.75 27.47
CA GLY A 192 -17.96 -27.51 28.56
C GLY A 192 -18.58 -27.22 29.91
#